data_AF-A0A8T2N0I3-F1
#
_entry.id   AF-A0A8T2N0I3-F1
#
_cell.length_a   1.000
_cell.length_b   1.000
_cell.length_c   1.000
_cell.angle_alpha   90.00
_cell.angle_beta   90.00
_cell.angle_gamma   90.00
#
_symmetry.space_group_name_H-M   'P 1'
#
loop_
_entity.id
_entity.type
_entity.pdbx_description
1 polymer ?
#
loop_
_entity_poly.entity_id
_entity_poly.type
_entity_poly.pdbx_seq_one_letter_code
_entity_poly.pdbx_strand_id
1 'polypeptide(L)'
;YLNMMLTLVVLVASLSVTTATTGRVARSCGTCEPSLCDPLPAEGCKFGTMLDSCGCCEVCAAGLGEPCGGRGASAKRCGSGMECVKEEGEQKNKFGICVCKSDYEVCGTDGVTYKTGCDLKDASMQAVSEDQPEIKVANKGKCAQAPIIVTPPKEIYNVTGSQVFLSCEAIGISPLTEAEAGEYECHAVNSKGEASAVGSINV
;
A
#
# COMPACT_ATOMS: atom_id res chain seq x y z
N TYR A 1 17.30 -34.06 75.73
CA TYR A 1 16.17 -33.16 75.45
C TYR A 1 16.59 -31.79 74.94
N LEU A 2 17.55 -31.10 75.57
CA LEU A 2 17.97 -29.74 75.14
C LEU A 2 18.59 -29.69 73.73
N ASN A 3 19.38 -30.71 73.33
CA ASN A 3 19.96 -30.79 71.98
C ASN A 3 18.96 -31.17 70.86
N MET A 4 17.78 -31.70 71.21
CA MET A 4 16.75 -32.08 70.21
C MET A 4 15.80 -30.93 69.87
N MET A 5 15.74 -29.90 70.75
CA MET A 5 15.02 -28.65 70.50
C MET A 5 15.87 -27.65 69.68
N LEU A 6 17.20 -27.70 69.79
CA LEU A 6 18.08 -26.79 69.05
C LEU A 6 18.14 -27.14 67.55
N THR A 7 18.09 -28.42 67.21
CA THR A 7 18.07 -28.89 65.81
C THR A 7 16.76 -28.56 65.10
N LEU A 8 15.64 -28.53 65.81
CA LEU A 8 14.34 -28.19 65.24
C LEU A 8 14.25 -26.71 64.89
N VAL A 9 14.78 -25.81 65.74
CA VAL A 9 14.81 -24.37 65.46
C VAL A 9 15.69 -24.03 64.25
N VAL A 10 16.80 -24.75 64.05
CA VAL A 10 17.67 -24.56 62.87
C VAL A 10 17.01 -25.03 61.57
N LEU A 11 16.22 -26.12 61.61
CA LEU A 11 15.53 -26.64 60.41
C LEU A 11 14.36 -25.77 59.94
N VAL A 12 13.65 -25.06 60.84
CA VAL A 12 12.57 -24.14 60.41
C VAL A 12 13.14 -22.80 59.92
N ALA A 13 14.31 -22.38 60.42
CA ALA A 13 14.95 -21.13 59.98
C ALA A 13 15.60 -21.22 58.57
N SER A 14 15.81 -22.43 58.03
CA SER A 14 16.33 -22.63 56.67
C SER A 14 15.26 -22.59 55.57
N LEU A 15 13.97 -22.49 55.92
CA LEU A 15 12.91 -22.24 54.93
C LEU A 15 12.89 -20.75 54.58
N SER A 16 13.97 -20.32 53.91
CA SER A 16 14.05 -19.02 53.28
C SER A 16 12.94 -18.92 52.25
N VAL A 17 12.05 -17.96 52.47
CA VAL A 17 10.99 -17.58 51.53
C VAL A 17 11.66 -17.26 50.21
N THR A 18 11.59 -18.19 49.25
CA THR A 18 11.93 -17.89 47.86
C THR A 18 10.82 -17.00 47.33
N THR A 19 10.94 -15.70 47.52
CA THR A 19 10.20 -14.75 46.71
C THR A 19 10.69 -14.95 45.29
N ALA A 20 9.94 -15.72 44.49
CA ALA A 20 10.07 -15.72 43.05
C ALA A 20 9.77 -14.28 42.61
N THR A 21 10.81 -13.48 42.50
CA THR A 21 10.75 -12.23 41.77
C THR A 21 10.43 -12.65 40.35
N THR A 22 9.15 -12.57 39.98
CA THR A 22 8.74 -12.48 38.59
C THR A 22 9.32 -11.16 38.09
N GLY A 23 10.61 -11.20 37.76
CA GLY A 23 11.27 -10.12 37.07
C GLY A 23 10.43 -9.85 35.85
N ARG A 24 9.70 -8.73 35.87
CA ARG A 24 9.01 -8.25 34.67
C ARG A 24 10.14 -8.05 33.68
N VAL A 25 10.29 -8.97 32.73
CA VAL A 25 11.21 -8.80 31.60
C VAL A 25 10.83 -7.46 31.01
N ALA A 26 11.71 -6.48 31.18
CA ALA A 26 11.49 -5.16 30.64
C ALA A 26 11.27 -5.36 29.13
N ARG A 27 10.18 -4.81 28.59
CA ARG A 27 9.90 -4.80 27.15
C ARG A 27 10.81 -3.81 26.44
N SER A 28 12.07 -3.76 26.84
CA SER A 28 13.12 -2.89 26.33
C SER A 28 14.07 -3.76 25.55
N CYS A 29 14.47 -3.27 24.39
CA CYS A 29 15.54 -3.87 23.63
C CYS A 29 16.83 -3.87 24.46
N GLY A 30 17.59 -4.95 24.36
CA GLY A 30 18.93 -5.03 24.94
C GLY A 30 19.95 -4.23 24.13
N THR A 31 21.22 -4.35 24.49
CA THR A 31 22.32 -3.85 23.66
C THR A 31 22.29 -4.54 22.30
N CYS A 32 22.45 -3.77 21.22
CA CYS A 32 22.53 -4.32 19.88
C CYS A 32 23.87 -5.03 19.68
N GLU A 33 23.82 -6.29 19.26
CA GLU A 33 24.98 -7.12 18.93
C GLU A 33 24.82 -7.60 17.48
N PRO A 34 25.31 -6.84 16.49
CA PRO A 34 25.10 -7.12 15.06
C PRO A 34 25.64 -8.47 14.59
N SER A 35 26.63 -9.01 15.30
CA SER A 35 27.24 -10.31 14.99
C SER A 35 26.27 -11.49 15.17
N LEU A 36 25.17 -11.29 15.90
CA LEU A 36 24.13 -12.29 16.15
C LEU A 36 22.94 -12.17 15.19
N CYS A 37 22.97 -11.24 14.25
CA CYS A 37 21.89 -11.05 13.29
C CYS A 37 21.89 -12.15 12.23
N ASP A 38 20.68 -12.60 11.86
CA ASP A 38 20.51 -13.53 10.74
C ASP A 38 20.93 -12.85 9.42
N PRO A 39 21.60 -13.58 8.51
CA PRO A 39 21.99 -13.03 7.21
C PRO A 39 20.76 -12.79 6.33
N LEU A 40 20.80 -11.72 5.53
CA LEU A 40 19.78 -11.45 4.51
C LEU A 40 19.82 -12.50 3.38
N PRO A 41 18.70 -12.72 2.67
CA PRO A 41 18.65 -13.60 1.51
C PRO A 41 19.65 -13.18 0.44
N ALA A 42 20.27 -14.15 -0.24
CA ALA A 42 21.31 -13.89 -1.25
C ALA A 42 20.76 -13.15 -2.48
N GLU A 43 19.49 -13.39 -2.80
CA GLU A 43 18.71 -12.69 -3.82
C GLU A 43 18.33 -11.26 -3.44
N GLY A 44 18.57 -10.85 -2.19
CA GLY A 44 18.17 -9.55 -1.64
C GLY A 44 16.69 -9.49 -1.24
N CYS A 45 16.29 -8.36 -0.66
CA CYS A 45 14.92 -8.17 -0.18
C CYS A 45 14.07 -7.45 -1.24
N LYS A 46 13.10 -8.17 -1.82
CA LYS A 46 12.19 -7.64 -2.85
C LYS A 46 11.51 -6.32 -2.47
N PHE A 47 11.10 -6.19 -1.21
CA PHE A 47 10.39 -5.00 -0.70
C PHE A 47 11.28 -4.09 0.15
N GLY A 48 12.60 -4.21 -0.02
CA GLY A 48 13.61 -3.46 0.72
C GLY A 48 13.96 -4.07 2.08
N THR A 49 15.02 -3.53 2.66
CA THR A 49 15.50 -3.86 4.00
C THR A 49 15.06 -2.80 4.99
N MET A 50 14.93 -3.20 6.24
CA MET A 50 14.63 -2.31 7.37
C MET A 50 15.22 -2.90 8.64
N LEU A 51 15.35 -2.07 9.68
CA LEU A 51 15.78 -2.58 10.98
C LEU A 51 14.62 -3.26 11.70
N ASP A 52 14.96 -4.27 12.50
CA ASP A 52 14.04 -4.96 13.40
C ASP A 52 13.33 -4.01 14.39
N SER A 53 12.47 -4.57 15.24
CA SER A 53 11.73 -3.75 16.22
C SER A 53 12.60 -3.08 17.27
N CYS A 54 13.86 -3.49 17.39
CA CYS A 54 14.86 -2.94 18.29
C CYS A 54 15.86 -2.00 17.61
N GLY A 55 15.80 -1.86 16.29
CA GLY A 55 16.73 -1.04 15.53
C GLY A 55 18.12 -1.68 15.39
N CYS A 56 18.24 -3.01 15.54
CA CYS A 56 19.55 -3.68 15.55
C CYS A 56 19.83 -4.41 14.23
N CYS A 57 19.07 -5.47 13.95
CA CYS A 57 19.32 -6.31 12.78
C CYS A 57 18.60 -5.80 11.54
N GLU A 58 19.26 -5.88 10.38
CA GLU A 58 18.60 -5.72 9.09
C GLU A 58 17.73 -6.93 8.80
N VAL A 59 16.48 -6.69 8.41
CA VAL A 59 15.50 -7.70 8.05
C VAL A 59 14.78 -7.28 6.77
N CYS A 60 14.32 -8.25 5.98
CA CYS A 60 13.47 -7.95 4.84
C CYS A 60 12.11 -7.41 5.30
N ALA A 61 11.65 -6.35 4.66
CA ALA A 61 10.30 -5.85 4.86
C ALA A 61 9.26 -6.80 4.26
N ALA A 62 8.08 -6.86 4.87
CA ALA A 62 6.95 -7.62 4.38
C ALA A 62 6.32 -6.95 3.15
N GLY A 63 5.98 -7.76 2.16
CA GLY A 63 5.34 -7.36 0.91
C GLY A 63 3.81 -7.26 0.99
N LEU A 64 3.20 -6.82 -0.11
CA LEU A 64 1.74 -6.70 -0.21
C LEU A 64 1.07 -8.08 -0.02
N GLY A 65 0.08 -8.15 0.88
CA GLY A 65 -0.60 -9.40 1.25
C GLY A 65 0.15 -10.26 2.28
N GLU A 66 1.38 -9.91 2.66
CA GLU A 66 2.16 -10.68 3.64
C GLU A 66 1.79 -10.32 5.09
N PRO A 67 1.99 -11.27 6.04
CA PRO A 67 1.75 -11.02 7.46
C PRO A 67 2.73 -10.01 8.05
N CYS A 68 2.21 -9.12 8.89
CA CYS A 68 2.96 -8.05 9.54
C CYS A 68 2.55 -7.85 11.00
N GLY A 69 3.37 -7.11 11.75
CA GLY A 69 3.15 -6.87 13.17
C GLY A 69 3.48 -8.09 14.04
N GLY A 70 2.90 -8.13 15.24
CA GLY A 70 3.23 -9.14 16.27
C GLY A 70 4.14 -8.57 17.37
N ARG A 71 4.72 -9.46 18.18
CA ARG A 71 5.68 -9.10 19.25
C ARG A 71 7.00 -9.84 19.04
N GLY A 72 8.10 -9.20 19.43
CA GLY A 72 9.44 -9.79 19.40
C GLY A 72 10.23 -9.41 18.15
N ALA A 73 11.46 -9.92 18.05
CA ALA A 73 12.40 -9.62 16.98
C ALA A 73 11.93 -10.13 15.60
N SER A 74 11.08 -11.16 15.56
CA SER A 74 10.51 -11.73 14.34
C SER A 74 9.28 -10.97 13.81
N ALA A 75 8.84 -9.90 14.49
CA ALA A 75 7.72 -9.09 14.02
C ALA A 75 8.13 -8.30 12.76
N LYS A 76 7.60 -8.74 11.60
CA LYS A 76 7.83 -8.07 10.31
C LYS A 76 7.08 -6.75 10.24
N ARG A 77 7.65 -5.75 9.56
CA ARG A 77 6.91 -4.53 9.18
C ARG A 77 6.83 -4.46 7.67
N CYS A 78 5.78 -3.80 7.19
CA CYS A 78 5.55 -3.63 5.76
C CYS A 78 6.63 -2.74 5.13
N GLY A 79 6.97 -3.04 3.88
CA GLY A 79 7.89 -2.24 3.09
C GLY A 79 7.36 -0.82 2.79
N SER A 80 8.19 -0.03 2.11
CA SER A 80 7.83 1.33 1.71
C SER A 80 6.53 1.36 0.91
N GLY A 81 5.65 2.32 1.18
CA GLY A 81 4.37 2.48 0.47
C GLY A 81 3.23 1.60 1.00
N MET A 82 3.47 0.77 2.02
CA MET A 82 2.46 -0.11 2.61
C MET A 82 2.22 0.19 4.09
N GLU A 83 1.06 -0.26 4.59
CA GLU A 83 0.69 -0.21 6.01
C GLU A 83 0.17 -1.56 6.50
N CYS A 84 0.32 -1.81 7.80
CA CYS A 84 -0.08 -3.06 8.42
C CYS A 84 -1.50 -2.94 8.99
N VAL A 85 -2.48 -3.55 8.32
CA VAL A 85 -3.88 -3.51 8.74
C VAL A 85 -4.26 -4.78 9.50
N LYS A 86 -5.02 -4.63 10.58
CA LYS A 86 -5.57 -5.73 11.39
C LYS A 86 -7.09 -5.69 11.30
N GLU A 87 -7.74 -6.84 11.38
CA GLU A 87 -9.21 -6.89 11.44
C GLU A 87 -9.74 -6.20 12.71
N GLU A 88 -10.88 -5.52 12.58
CA GLU A 88 -11.52 -4.83 13.69
C GLU A 88 -11.99 -5.83 14.76
N GLY A 89 -11.69 -5.54 16.04
CA GLY A 89 -12.05 -6.41 17.16
C GLY A 89 -10.99 -7.44 17.56
N GLU A 90 -9.84 -7.46 16.88
CA GLU A 90 -8.76 -8.41 17.18
C GLU A 90 -7.84 -7.98 18.34
N GLN A 91 -7.34 -8.99 19.09
CA GLN A 91 -6.42 -8.78 20.20
C GLN A 91 -5.12 -8.10 19.73
N LYS A 92 -4.53 -7.26 20.60
CA LYS A 92 -3.27 -6.50 20.37
C LYS A 92 -2.06 -7.33 19.90
N ASN A 93 -2.15 -8.67 19.92
CA ASN A 93 -1.07 -9.60 19.58
C ASN A 93 -1.23 -10.35 18.27
N LYS A 94 -2.33 -10.15 17.52
CA LYS A 94 -2.47 -10.79 16.22
C LYS A 94 -1.64 -10.06 15.15
N PHE A 95 -1.18 -10.85 14.18
CA PHE A 95 -0.56 -10.36 12.96
C PHE A 95 -1.62 -9.65 12.12
N GLY A 96 -1.23 -8.56 11.46
CA GLY A 96 -2.01 -7.94 10.39
C GLY A 96 -1.53 -8.40 9.03
N ILE A 97 -2.05 -7.76 7.99
CA ILE A 97 -1.65 -7.94 6.59
C ILE A 97 -1.16 -6.61 6.04
N CYS A 98 -0.08 -6.63 5.26
CA CYS A 98 0.40 -5.46 4.55
C CYS A 98 -0.51 -5.12 3.38
N VAL A 99 -1.03 -3.88 3.37
CA VAL A 99 -1.84 -3.34 2.28
C VAL A 99 -1.17 -2.10 1.71
N CYS A 100 -1.53 -1.74 0.48
CA CYS A 100 -1.03 -0.50 -0.12
C CYS A 100 -1.61 0.72 0.60
N LYS A 101 -0.75 1.73 0.86
CA LYS A 101 -1.20 3.01 1.43
C LYS A 101 -1.99 3.87 0.44
N SER A 102 -1.75 3.69 -0.85
CA SER A 102 -2.50 4.37 -1.90
C SER A 102 -3.64 3.47 -2.38
N ASP A 103 -4.84 4.02 -2.36
CA ASP A 103 -6.08 3.41 -2.88
C ASP A 103 -6.53 4.06 -4.20
N TYR A 104 -5.67 4.86 -4.82
CA TYR A 104 -5.94 5.60 -6.05
C TYR A 104 -4.90 5.31 -7.14
N GLU A 105 -5.33 5.48 -8.39
CA GLU A 105 -4.50 5.28 -9.59
C GLU A 105 -3.36 6.31 -9.67
N VAL A 106 -2.25 5.94 -10.30
CA VAL A 106 -1.12 6.84 -10.55
C VAL A 106 -0.59 6.69 -11.98
N CYS A 107 -0.09 7.77 -12.55
CA CYS A 107 0.61 7.74 -13.82
C CYS A 107 2.11 7.55 -13.57
N GLY A 108 2.69 6.57 -14.25
CA GLY A 108 4.14 6.36 -14.27
C GLY A 108 4.85 7.31 -15.23
N THR A 109 6.14 7.53 -15.01
CA THR A 109 7.02 8.24 -15.94
C THR A 109 7.19 7.53 -17.29
N ASP A 110 6.73 6.29 -17.38
CA ASP A 110 6.65 5.48 -18.60
C ASP A 110 5.32 5.70 -19.37
N GLY A 111 4.43 6.56 -18.88
CA GLY A 111 3.13 6.85 -19.50
C GLY A 111 2.07 5.77 -19.25
N VAL A 112 2.34 4.81 -18.35
CA VAL A 112 1.38 3.76 -17.98
C VAL A 112 0.61 4.14 -16.73
N THR A 113 -0.69 3.90 -16.74
CA THR A 113 -1.54 4.07 -15.55
C THR A 113 -1.52 2.81 -14.71
N TYR A 114 -1.17 2.96 -13.43
CA TYR A 114 -1.17 1.89 -12.44
C TYR A 114 -2.35 2.04 -11.48
N LYS A 115 -2.92 0.91 -11.03
CA LYS A 115 -4.09 0.92 -10.13
C LYS A 115 -3.79 1.55 -8.78
N THR A 116 -2.58 1.34 -8.27
CA THR A 116 -2.05 1.92 -7.03
C THR A 116 -0.57 2.26 -7.17
N GLY A 117 -0.04 3.05 -6.25
CA GLY A 117 1.39 3.31 -6.15
C GLY A 117 2.22 2.06 -5.83
N CYS A 118 1.62 1.01 -5.25
CA CYS A 118 2.31 -0.26 -5.01
C CYS A 118 2.50 -1.05 -6.30
N ASP A 119 1.50 -1.08 -7.19
CA ASP A 119 1.62 -1.72 -8.50
C ASP A 119 2.70 -1.04 -9.35
N LEU A 120 2.77 0.30 -9.29
CA LEU A 120 3.86 1.05 -9.94
C LEU A 120 5.21 0.67 -9.36
N LYS A 121 5.34 0.56 -8.04
CA LYS A 121 6.62 0.23 -7.41
C LYS A 121 7.07 -1.18 -7.79
N ASP A 122 6.16 -2.16 -7.81
CA ASP A 122 6.48 -3.51 -8.25
C ASP A 122 6.94 -3.56 -9.71
N ALA A 123 6.26 -2.84 -10.60
CA ALA A 123 6.68 -2.71 -12.01
C ALA A 123 8.03 -1.99 -12.16
N SER A 124 8.26 -0.94 -11.37
CA SER A 124 9.52 -0.20 -11.33
C SER A 124 10.69 -1.09 -10.91
N MET A 125 10.50 -1.93 -9.89
CA MET A 125 11.52 -2.89 -9.44
C MET A 125 11.81 -3.94 -10.51
N GLN A 126 10.77 -4.44 -11.20
CA GLN A 126 10.95 -5.37 -12.31
C GLN A 126 11.75 -4.72 -13.45
N ALA A 127 11.38 -3.51 -13.85
CA ALA A 127 12.08 -2.75 -14.89
C ALA A 127 13.57 -2.58 -14.54
N VAL A 128 13.89 -2.13 -13.31
CA VAL A 128 15.28 -1.99 -12.85
C VAL A 128 16.03 -3.32 -12.86
N SER A 129 15.37 -4.43 -12.51
CA SER A 129 15.99 -5.77 -12.55
C SER A 129 16.30 -6.26 -13.96
N GLU A 130 15.63 -5.69 -14.97
CA GLU A 130 15.83 -5.95 -16.39
C GLU A 130 16.70 -4.87 -17.07
N ASP A 131 17.51 -4.13 -16.30
CA ASP A 131 18.36 -3.03 -16.75
C ASP A 131 17.59 -1.89 -17.46
N GLN A 132 16.29 -1.75 -17.17
CA GLN A 132 15.46 -0.64 -17.64
C GLN A 132 15.42 0.52 -16.61
N PRO A 133 15.06 1.75 -17.04
CA PRO A 133 14.97 2.89 -16.13
C PRO A 133 13.93 2.69 -15.00
N GLU A 134 14.21 3.28 -13.83
CA GLU A 134 13.25 3.32 -12.72
C GLU A 134 11.98 4.08 -13.11
N ILE A 135 10.82 3.44 -12.93
CA ILE A 135 9.51 4.07 -13.12
C ILE A 135 9.15 4.82 -11.84
N LYS A 136 8.84 6.13 -11.97
CA LYS A 136 8.43 7.01 -10.86
C LYS A 136 7.00 7.47 -11.08
N VAL A 137 6.35 7.96 -10.03
CA VAL A 137 5.05 8.62 -10.16
C VAL A 137 5.25 9.95 -10.88
N ALA A 138 4.69 10.07 -12.08
CA ALA A 138 4.61 11.33 -12.82
C ALA A 138 3.51 12.24 -12.26
N ASN A 139 2.32 11.68 -12.03
CA ASN A 139 1.19 12.38 -11.42
C ASN A 139 0.26 11.42 -10.66
N LYS A 140 -0.57 11.99 -9.79
CA LYS A 140 -1.72 11.27 -9.21
C LYS A 140 -2.82 11.12 -10.26
N GLY A 141 -3.57 10.04 -10.22
CA GLY A 141 -4.60 9.70 -11.21
C GLY A 141 -4.03 9.02 -12.45
N LYS A 142 -4.82 8.94 -13.50
CA LYS A 142 -4.43 8.29 -14.75
C LYS A 142 -3.37 9.09 -15.49
N CYS A 143 -2.74 8.47 -16.48
CA CYS A 143 -1.97 9.21 -17.46
C CYS A 143 -2.89 9.99 -18.39
N ALA A 144 -2.36 11.10 -18.92
CA ALA A 144 -3.02 11.89 -19.95
C ALA A 144 -3.40 10.99 -21.13
N GLN A 145 -4.63 11.16 -21.62
CA GLN A 145 -5.21 10.33 -22.67
C GLN A 145 -6.06 11.19 -23.61
N ALA A 146 -6.29 10.70 -24.82
CA ALA A 146 -7.14 11.37 -25.79
C ALA A 146 -8.60 11.44 -25.30
N PRO A 147 -9.35 12.51 -25.62
CA PRO A 147 -10.77 12.62 -25.29
C PRO A 147 -11.58 11.40 -25.73
N ILE A 148 -12.50 10.96 -24.88
CA ILE A 148 -13.43 9.88 -25.19
C ILE A 148 -14.88 10.38 -25.15
N ILE A 149 -15.71 9.87 -26.05
CA ILE A 149 -17.15 10.05 -25.99
C ILE A 149 -17.70 9.02 -25.00
N VAL A 150 -18.09 9.48 -23.82
CA VAL A 150 -18.65 8.61 -22.77
C VAL A 150 -20.12 8.32 -22.98
N THR A 151 -20.82 9.24 -23.65
CA THR A 151 -22.24 9.09 -23.98
C THR A 151 -22.41 9.28 -25.48
N PRO A 152 -22.22 8.24 -26.31
CA PRO A 152 -22.46 8.34 -27.75
C PRO A 152 -23.97 8.31 -28.06
N PRO A 153 -24.42 8.98 -29.14
CA PRO A 153 -25.78 8.83 -29.66
C PRO A 153 -26.12 7.37 -29.92
N LYS A 154 -27.33 6.95 -29.54
CA LYS A 154 -27.83 5.59 -29.79
C LYS A 154 -28.69 5.55 -31.05
N GLU A 155 -28.75 4.40 -31.71
CA GLU A 155 -29.75 4.17 -32.74
C GLU A 155 -31.16 4.20 -32.13
N ILE A 156 -32.07 4.93 -32.78
CA ILE A 156 -33.46 5.06 -32.35
C ILE A 156 -34.37 4.75 -33.54
N TYR A 157 -35.27 3.80 -33.34
CA TYR A 157 -36.34 3.46 -34.25
C TYR A 157 -37.65 4.04 -33.70
N ASN A 158 -38.28 4.98 -34.41
CA ASN A 158 -39.52 5.62 -33.97
C ASN A 158 -40.49 5.77 -35.14
N VAL A 159 -41.74 6.15 -34.85
CA VAL A 159 -42.77 6.38 -35.87
C VAL A 159 -42.63 7.76 -36.51
N THR A 160 -43.14 7.89 -37.74
CA THR A 160 -43.12 9.15 -38.49
C THR A 160 -43.85 10.26 -37.74
N GLY A 161 -43.20 11.42 -37.60
CA GLY A 161 -43.77 12.59 -36.92
C GLY A 161 -43.40 12.71 -35.43
N SER A 162 -42.74 11.69 -34.85
CA SER A 162 -42.23 11.77 -33.48
C SER A 162 -40.99 12.65 -33.36
N GLN A 163 -40.88 13.36 -32.24
CA GLN A 163 -39.68 14.08 -31.86
C GLN A 163 -38.68 13.14 -31.18
N VAL A 164 -37.41 13.23 -31.55
CA VAL A 164 -36.31 12.42 -31.01
C VAL A 164 -35.17 13.35 -30.60
N PHE A 165 -34.47 13.00 -29.53
CA PHE A 165 -33.30 13.72 -29.03
C PHE A 165 -32.11 12.77 -28.93
N LEU A 166 -30.96 13.24 -29.39
CA LEU A 166 -29.67 12.55 -29.28
C LEU A 166 -28.73 13.45 -28.50
N SER A 167 -27.87 12.85 -27.69
CA SER A 167 -26.85 13.57 -26.91
C SER A 167 -25.47 12.96 -27.14
N CYS A 168 -24.46 13.81 -27.05
CA CYS A 168 -23.05 13.48 -27.13
C CYS A 168 -22.36 14.11 -25.93
N GLU A 169 -21.65 13.31 -25.14
CA GLU A 169 -20.87 13.77 -24.00
C GLU A 169 -19.44 13.30 -24.15
N ALA A 170 -18.50 14.24 -24.19
CA ALA A 170 -17.07 14.00 -24.26
C ALA A 170 -16.42 14.42 -22.93
N ILE A 171 -15.40 13.68 -22.50
CA ILE A 171 -14.63 13.98 -21.30
C ILE A 171 -13.17 14.21 -21.67
N GLY A 172 -12.61 15.36 -21.24
CA GLY A 172 -11.17 15.57 -21.11
C GLY A 172 -10.68 14.82 -19.87
N ILE A 173 -9.69 13.96 -20.05
CA ILE A 173 -9.32 12.96 -19.04
C ILE A 173 -8.60 13.65 -17.86
N SER A 174 -8.35 12.90 -16.78
CA SER A 174 -7.67 13.38 -15.59
C SER A 174 -6.28 12.76 -15.47
N PRO A 175 -5.28 13.51 -14.99
CA PRO A 175 -5.40 14.89 -14.46
C PRO A 175 -5.40 15.95 -15.56
N LEU A 176 -6.23 16.99 -15.37
CA LEU A 176 -6.28 18.14 -16.27
C LEU A 176 -4.90 18.79 -16.39
N THR A 177 -4.28 18.67 -17.56
CA THR A 177 -2.99 19.30 -17.91
C THR A 177 -3.13 20.21 -19.12
N GLU A 178 -2.13 21.05 -19.40
CA GLU A 178 -2.08 21.85 -20.63
C GLU A 178 -2.24 20.98 -21.90
N ALA A 179 -1.83 19.72 -21.85
CA ALA A 179 -1.99 18.78 -22.97
C ALA A 179 -3.45 18.37 -23.24
N GLU A 180 -4.35 18.54 -22.27
CA GLU A 180 -5.77 18.22 -22.38
C GLU A 180 -6.64 19.48 -22.58
N ALA A 181 -6.03 20.67 -22.51
CA ALA A 181 -6.64 21.91 -22.95
C ALA A 181 -6.90 21.84 -24.46
N GLY A 182 -7.99 22.47 -24.90
CA GLY A 182 -8.38 22.45 -26.31
C GLY A 182 -9.87 22.52 -26.54
N GLU A 183 -10.27 22.36 -27.79
CA GLU A 183 -11.66 22.35 -28.22
C GLU A 183 -12.19 20.93 -28.37
N TYR A 184 -13.42 20.74 -27.92
CA TYR A 184 -14.16 19.50 -27.93
C TYR A 184 -15.44 19.74 -28.72
N GLU A 185 -15.64 18.97 -29.79
CA GLU A 185 -16.76 19.16 -30.71
C GLU A 185 -17.63 17.90 -30.78
N CYS A 186 -18.93 18.09 -30.58
CA CYS A 186 -19.94 17.12 -30.97
C CYS A 186 -20.60 17.60 -32.26
N HIS A 187 -20.45 16.81 -33.33
CA HIS A 187 -20.96 17.11 -34.67
C HIS A 187 -22.12 16.17 -35.03
N ALA A 188 -23.23 16.72 -35.53
CA ALA A 188 -24.43 15.98 -35.93
C ALA A 188 -24.83 16.32 -37.36
N VAL A 189 -25.15 15.29 -38.16
CA VAL A 189 -25.45 15.43 -39.59
C VAL A 189 -26.68 14.63 -40.00
N ASN A 190 -27.48 15.19 -40.90
CA ASN A 190 -28.51 14.46 -41.64
C ASN A 190 -28.65 15.01 -43.07
N SER A 191 -29.62 14.48 -43.83
CA SER A 191 -29.86 14.89 -45.22
C SER A 191 -30.42 16.33 -45.39
N LYS A 192 -30.80 16.99 -44.30
CA LYS A 192 -31.31 18.37 -44.29
C LYS A 192 -30.26 19.40 -43.87
N GLY A 193 -29.19 18.98 -43.20
CA GLY A 193 -28.09 19.85 -42.78
C GLY A 193 -27.24 19.26 -41.66
N GLU A 194 -26.41 20.10 -41.07
CA GLU A 194 -25.52 19.77 -39.96
C GLU A 194 -25.66 20.78 -38.81
N ALA A 195 -25.29 20.34 -37.61
CA ALA A 195 -25.20 21.19 -36.43
C ALA A 195 -24.04 20.70 -35.54
N SER A 196 -23.30 21.64 -34.96
CA SER A 196 -22.20 21.38 -34.03
C SER A 196 -22.37 22.13 -32.73
N ALA A 197 -21.86 21.54 -31.66
CA ALA A 197 -21.60 22.21 -30.40
C ALA A 197 -20.12 22.05 -30.04
N VAL A 198 -19.45 23.17 -29.82
CA VAL A 198 -18.03 23.23 -29.42
C VAL A 198 -17.94 23.73 -27.97
N GLY A 199 -17.15 23.04 -27.16
CA GLY A 199 -16.72 23.50 -25.84
C GLY A 199 -15.21 23.56 -25.76
N SER A 200 -14.67 24.43 -24.91
CA SER A 200 -13.22 24.57 -24.75
C SER A 200 -12.80 24.34 -23.31
N ILE A 201 -11.72 23.60 -23.11
CA ILE A 201 -11.04 23.45 -21.82
C ILE A 201 -9.80 24.34 -21.83
N ASN A 202 -9.68 25.21 -20.81
CA ASN A 202 -8.53 26.08 -20.62
C ASN A 202 -7.86 25.74 -19.29
N VAL A 203 -6.53 25.71 -19.25
CA VAL A 203 -5.70 25.36 -18.09
C VAL A 203 -4.74 26.51 -17.79
#